data_AF-A0AAD5L952-F1
#
_entry.id   AF-A0AAD5L952-F1
#
_cell.length_a   1.000
_cell.length_b   1.000
_cell.length_c   1.000
_cell.angle_alpha   90.00
_cell.angle_beta   90.00
_cell.angle_gamma   90.00
#
_symmetry.space_group_name_H-M   'P 1'
#
loop_
_entity.id
_entity.type
_entity.pdbx_description
1 polymer ?
#
loop_
_entity_poly.entity_id
_entity_poly.type
_entity_poly.pdbx_seq_one_letter_code
_entity_poly.pdbx_strand_id
1 'polypeptide(L)'
;MTAPSAAPGVVVDGRPLTFPPTDPRLADYLRVPAGVGAARTSVVFARLPYPYPLGAVRGRSSTVRMTDLVNIHFTRPIAGVPLQHVRGQTPYFPNYEPVRQRTASIIERYGPQLKNMTDLLATNPWDAMWAGRTRHLFLFDPTKLDDAQVQWLFQVLTFMFQYRRHIWQRLHWFPLSRQPQLGAVSTAMYAARMTADRELTTAFAALCAVAPPGVGTSLFWCEPAFWCLPAKQCSWVVDDPSTPFATQLRELDLLEPVRVGWASAPGRFVEALISEQLDVLDSHQGYCWELPAPWNDPAYRPQV
;
A
#
# COMPACT_ATOMS: atom_id res chain seq x y z
N MET A 1 28.06 14.15 11.62
CA MET A 1 27.05 13.59 10.70
C MET A 1 27.46 12.17 10.38
N THR A 2 26.97 11.22 11.14
CA THR A 2 27.19 9.78 10.96
C THR A 2 26.01 9.23 10.18
N ALA A 3 26.27 8.54 9.07
CA ALA A 3 25.26 7.87 8.27
C ALA A 3 24.48 6.85 9.12
N PRO A 4 23.18 6.63 8.86
CA PRO A 4 22.47 5.54 9.51
C PRO A 4 23.14 4.21 9.14
N SER A 5 23.48 3.44 10.17
CA SER A 5 24.06 2.10 10.05
C SER A 5 23.15 1.24 9.17
N ALA A 6 23.64 0.85 7.99
CA ALA A 6 22.99 -0.15 7.17
C ALA A 6 22.71 -1.41 8.02
N ALA A 7 21.48 -1.90 7.97
CA ALA A 7 21.15 -3.19 8.57
C ALA A 7 22.07 -4.26 7.95
N PRO A 8 22.67 -5.17 8.75
CA PRO A 8 23.64 -6.14 8.24
C PRO A 8 22.98 -7.03 7.19
N GLY A 9 23.65 -7.11 6.04
CA GLY A 9 23.19 -7.80 4.84
C GLY A 9 22.77 -9.23 5.11
N VAL A 10 21.56 -9.55 4.67
CA VAL A 10 21.10 -10.93 4.54
C VAL A 10 20.98 -11.20 3.06
N VAL A 11 21.96 -11.91 2.51
CA VAL A 11 21.82 -12.55 1.20
C VAL A 11 20.79 -13.66 1.38
N VAL A 12 19.54 -13.35 1.05
CA VAL A 12 18.48 -14.34 0.91
C VAL A 12 18.54 -14.85 -0.54
N ASP A 13 18.34 -16.14 -0.71
CA ASP A 13 18.39 -16.87 -1.98
C ASP A 13 17.71 -16.11 -3.13
N GLY A 14 18.35 -16.05 -4.30
CA GLY A 14 18.15 -15.04 -5.35
C GLY A 14 16.77 -15.00 -6.04
N ARG A 15 15.83 -15.87 -5.66
CA ARG A 15 14.61 -16.14 -6.41
C ARG A 15 13.44 -15.25 -5.94
N PRO A 16 12.62 -14.71 -6.86
CA PRO A 16 11.37 -14.04 -6.51
C PRO A 16 10.43 -14.97 -5.71
N LEU A 17 9.59 -14.38 -4.85
CA LEU A 17 8.54 -15.10 -4.16
C LEU A 17 7.49 -15.58 -5.18
N THR A 18 7.07 -16.83 -5.02
CA THR A 18 5.99 -17.43 -5.82
C THR A 18 4.84 -17.79 -4.89
N PHE A 19 3.61 -17.75 -5.40
CA PHE A 19 2.56 -18.53 -4.75
C PHE A 19 2.93 -20.02 -4.84
N PRO A 20 2.54 -20.85 -3.87
CA PRO A 20 2.49 -22.29 -4.09
C PRO A 20 1.68 -22.56 -5.37
N PRO A 21 2.11 -23.47 -6.26
CA PRO A 21 1.42 -23.74 -7.54
C PRO A 21 -0.07 -24.10 -7.41
N THR A 22 -0.51 -24.52 -6.22
CA THR A 22 -1.88 -24.91 -5.89
C THR A 22 -2.67 -23.84 -5.14
N ASP A 23 -2.12 -22.65 -4.90
CA ASP A 23 -2.85 -21.57 -4.23
C ASP A 23 -3.96 -21.05 -5.17
N PRO A 24 -5.24 -21.14 -4.77
CA PRO A 24 -6.36 -20.75 -5.62
C PRO A 24 -6.35 -19.26 -5.98
N ARG A 25 -5.59 -18.43 -5.26
CA ARG A 25 -5.45 -17.00 -5.55
C ARG A 25 -4.59 -16.72 -6.78
N LEU A 26 -3.67 -17.61 -7.14
CA LEU A 26 -2.72 -17.39 -8.24
C LEU A 26 -3.44 -17.04 -9.54
N ALA A 27 -4.48 -17.78 -9.92
CA ALA A 27 -5.23 -17.54 -11.14
C ALA A 27 -5.85 -16.14 -11.23
N ASP A 28 -6.21 -15.52 -10.10
CA ASP A 28 -6.73 -14.15 -10.07
C ASP A 28 -5.61 -13.10 -10.17
N TYR A 29 -4.43 -13.38 -9.60
CA TYR A 29 -3.23 -12.54 -9.66
C TYR A 29 -2.56 -12.53 -11.04
N LEU A 30 -2.86 -13.51 -11.90
CA LEU A 30 -2.36 -13.60 -13.28
C LEU A 30 -3.35 -13.06 -14.32
N ARG A 31 -4.57 -12.72 -13.92
CA ARG A 31 -5.61 -12.28 -14.87
C ARG A 31 -5.36 -10.83 -15.29
N VAL A 32 -4.68 -10.66 -16.42
CA VAL A 32 -4.40 -9.34 -17.01
C VAL A 32 -5.71 -8.64 -17.39
N PRO A 33 -5.94 -7.39 -16.96
CA PRO A 33 -7.08 -6.61 -17.36
C PRO A 33 -7.22 -6.45 -18.87
N ALA A 34 -8.42 -6.72 -19.40
CA ALA A 34 -8.73 -6.56 -20.82
C ALA A 34 -10.24 -6.40 -21.05
N GLY A 35 -10.61 -5.66 -22.10
CA GLY A 35 -11.98 -5.49 -22.57
C GLY A 35 -12.61 -6.79 -23.08
N VAL A 36 -13.93 -6.83 -23.09
CA VAL A 36 -14.67 -7.97 -23.66
C VAL A 36 -14.67 -7.84 -25.19
N GLY A 37 -14.00 -8.78 -25.86
CA GLY A 37 -13.93 -8.84 -27.33
C GLY A 37 -12.91 -7.88 -27.95
N ALA A 38 -13.26 -7.28 -29.08
CA ALA A 38 -12.34 -6.44 -29.87
C ALA A 38 -12.41 -4.94 -29.50
N ALA A 39 -13.31 -4.54 -28.59
CA ALA A 39 -13.47 -3.15 -28.18
C ALA A 39 -12.18 -2.59 -27.56
N ARG A 40 -11.90 -1.32 -27.86
CA ARG A 40 -10.74 -0.57 -27.38
C ARG A 40 -11.21 0.79 -26.90
N THR A 41 -10.56 1.30 -25.87
CA THR A 41 -10.88 2.61 -25.32
C THR A 41 -10.56 3.73 -26.29
N SER A 42 -11.38 4.77 -26.26
CA SER A 42 -11.16 6.06 -26.94
C SER A 42 -10.14 6.94 -26.21
N VAL A 43 -9.82 6.62 -24.95
CA VAL A 43 -8.87 7.36 -24.12
C VAL A 43 -7.43 7.03 -24.53
N VAL A 44 -6.63 8.06 -24.74
CA VAL A 44 -5.22 7.91 -25.13
C VAL A 44 -4.35 7.81 -23.88
N PHE A 45 -3.67 6.67 -23.73
CA PHE A 45 -2.62 6.47 -22.74
C PHE A 45 -1.27 6.57 -23.43
N ALA A 46 -0.42 7.50 -22.99
CA ALA A 46 0.90 7.67 -23.59
C ALA A 46 1.79 6.48 -23.19
N ARG A 47 2.37 5.79 -24.18
CA ARG A 47 3.37 4.73 -23.94
C ARG A 47 4.76 5.35 -23.89
N LEU A 48 5.43 5.23 -22.76
CA LEU A 48 6.68 5.92 -22.45
C LEU A 48 7.70 4.92 -21.91
N PRO A 49 9.02 5.17 -22.03
CA PRO A 49 10.02 4.46 -21.24
C PRO A 49 9.71 4.59 -19.74
N TYR A 50 10.20 3.66 -18.92
CA TYR A 50 10.00 3.74 -17.47
C TYR A 50 10.45 5.11 -16.92
N PRO A 51 9.60 5.80 -16.14
CA PRO A 51 9.87 7.14 -15.64
C PRO A 51 10.96 7.18 -14.55
N TYR A 52 11.35 6.02 -14.02
CA TYR A 52 12.37 5.83 -13.01
C TYR A 52 12.98 4.43 -13.13
N PRO A 53 14.22 4.21 -12.67
CA PRO A 53 14.82 2.89 -12.64
C PRO A 53 14.03 1.96 -11.70
N LEU A 54 13.82 0.72 -12.14
CA LEU A 54 13.25 -0.33 -11.31
C LEU A 54 14.32 -0.90 -10.37
N GLY A 55 13.90 -1.35 -9.19
CA GLY A 55 14.78 -1.94 -8.20
C GLY A 55 15.43 -3.24 -8.69
N ALA A 56 16.69 -3.47 -8.31
CA ALA A 56 17.40 -4.71 -8.64
C ALA A 56 16.87 -5.93 -7.87
N VAL A 57 16.20 -5.71 -6.72
CA VAL A 57 15.54 -6.75 -5.95
C VAL A 57 14.11 -6.90 -6.47
N ARG A 58 13.78 -8.08 -7.02
CA ARG A 58 12.49 -8.36 -7.65
C ARG A 58 11.77 -9.50 -6.90
N GLY A 59 10.46 -9.31 -6.72
CA GLY A 59 9.51 -10.21 -6.09
C GLY A 59 9.81 -10.61 -4.65
N ARG A 60 10.52 -9.76 -3.91
CA ARG A 60 10.74 -9.88 -2.47
C ARG A 60 11.13 -8.51 -1.92
N SER A 61 10.85 -8.28 -0.65
CA SER A 61 11.28 -7.04 -0.02
C SER A 61 12.81 -7.01 0.17
N SER A 62 13.43 -5.87 -0.18
CA SER A 62 14.85 -5.60 0.06
C SER A 62 15.16 -5.14 1.48
N THR A 63 14.12 -4.79 2.24
CA THR A 63 14.21 -4.16 3.57
C THR A 63 13.61 -5.03 4.67
N VAL A 64 12.63 -5.87 4.32
CA VAL A 64 11.89 -6.72 5.26
C VAL A 64 12.01 -8.18 4.85
N ARG A 65 12.31 -9.05 5.81
CA ARG A 65 12.40 -10.49 5.53
C ARG A 65 11.00 -11.09 5.35
N MET A 66 10.75 -11.60 4.15
CA MET A 66 9.55 -12.37 3.81
C MET A 66 9.97 -13.83 3.53
N THR A 67 9.28 -14.79 4.16
CA THR A 67 9.49 -16.22 3.83
C THR A 67 8.61 -16.64 2.66
N ASP A 68 7.40 -16.05 2.58
CA ASP A 68 6.47 -16.19 1.48
C ASP A 68 5.54 -14.95 1.43
N LEU A 69 4.61 -14.95 0.47
CA LEU A 69 3.67 -13.85 0.21
C LEU A 69 2.69 -13.55 1.35
N VAL A 70 2.52 -14.49 2.29
CA VAL A 70 1.59 -14.39 3.42
C VAL A 70 2.26 -14.48 4.78
N ASN A 71 3.59 -14.61 4.82
CA ASN A 71 4.43 -14.70 6.02
C ASN A 71 5.61 -13.71 5.96
N ILE A 72 5.33 -12.46 6.35
CA ILE A 72 6.37 -11.50 6.74
C ILE A 72 6.84 -11.86 8.15
N HIS A 73 8.12 -12.17 8.29
CA HIS A 73 8.70 -12.60 9.56
C HIS A 73 9.47 -11.45 10.20
N PHE A 74 8.81 -10.70 11.08
CA PHE A 74 9.52 -9.96 12.12
C PHE A 74 9.76 -10.90 13.30
N THR A 75 10.83 -11.70 13.23
CA THR A 75 11.30 -12.49 14.38
C THR A 75 12.00 -11.64 15.43
N ARG A 76 12.13 -10.32 15.20
CA ARG A 76 12.80 -9.37 16.10
C ARG A 76 11.81 -8.30 16.55
N PRO A 77 11.82 -7.93 17.85
CA PRO A 77 11.06 -6.78 18.33
C PRO A 77 11.44 -5.51 17.55
N ILE A 78 10.44 -4.73 17.13
CA ILE A 78 10.67 -3.35 16.68
C ILE A 78 10.64 -2.49 17.92
N ALA A 79 11.69 -1.73 18.21
CA ALA A 79 11.73 -0.84 19.37
C ALA A 79 11.52 -1.52 20.73
N GLY A 80 11.93 -2.79 20.86
CA GLY A 80 11.64 -3.61 22.03
C GLY A 80 10.19 -4.08 22.16
N VAL A 81 9.32 -3.77 21.19
CA VAL A 81 7.92 -4.23 21.14
C VAL A 81 7.84 -5.59 20.45
N PRO A 82 7.43 -6.66 21.16
CA PRO A 82 7.26 -7.96 20.53
C PRO A 82 6.06 -7.96 19.59
N LEU A 83 6.20 -8.64 18.45
CA LEU A 83 5.22 -8.69 17.38
C LEU A 83 4.63 -10.10 17.23
N GLN A 84 3.41 -10.17 16.73
CA GLN A 84 2.71 -11.40 16.38
C GLN A 84 2.19 -11.33 14.94
N HIS A 85 2.00 -12.50 14.33
CA HIS A 85 1.49 -12.63 12.97
C HIS A 85 -0.02 -12.38 12.89
N VAL A 86 -0.44 -11.68 11.84
CA VAL A 86 -1.81 -11.38 11.47
C VAL A 86 -2.19 -12.25 10.27
N ARG A 87 -3.09 -13.20 10.50
CA ARG A 87 -3.62 -14.09 9.45
C ARG A 87 -4.63 -13.38 8.56
N GLY A 88 -4.67 -13.79 7.29
CA GLY A 88 -5.64 -13.30 6.30
C GLY A 88 -5.37 -11.86 5.85
N GLN A 89 -4.12 -11.43 5.88
CA GLN A 89 -3.70 -10.16 5.30
C GLN A 89 -3.59 -10.28 3.77
N THR A 90 -3.81 -9.17 3.06
CA THR A 90 -3.54 -9.07 1.62
C THR A 90 -2.05 -9.34 1.37
N PRO A 91 -1.67 -10.14 0.36
CA PRO A 91 -0.28 -10.39 0.01
C PRO A 91 0.57 -9.11 -0.03
N TYR A 92 1.82 -9.23 0.42
CA TYR A 92 2.84 -8.16 0.51
C TYR A 92 2.56 -7.03 1.51
N PHE A 93 1.34 -6.85 2.00
CA PHE A 93 1.10 -5.89 3.07
C PHE A 93 1.64 -6.40 4.41
N PRO A 94 2.12 -5.48 5.28
CA PRO A 94 2.48 -5.77 6.67
C PRO A 94 1.44 -6.66 7.35
N ASN A 95 1.85 -7.87 7.72
CA ASN A 95 1.01 -8.90 8.34
C ASN A 95 1.40 -9.15 9.81
N TYR A 96 1.85 -8.10 10.49
CA TYR A 96 2.26 -8.14 11.88
C TYR A 96 1.53 -7.07 12.69
N GLU A 97 1.34 -7.38 13.97
CA GLU A 97 0.82 -6.45 14.97
C GLU A 97 1.55 -6.67 16.28
N PRO A 98 1.56 -5.69 17.21
CA PRO A 98 2.10 -5.94 18.52
C PRO A 98 1.38 -7.07 19.28
N VAL A 99 2.11 -7.84 20.08
CA VAL A 99 1.54 -8.93 20.88
C VAL A 99 0.43 -8.39 21.79
N ARG A 100 -0.75 -9.01 21.75
CA ARG A 100 -1.95 -8.55 22.49
C ARG A 100 -1.73 -8.36 23.98
N GLN A 101 -0.94 -9.24 24.59
CA GLN A 101 -0.61 -9.17 26.02
C GLN A 101 0.21 -7.93 26.40
N ARG A 102 0.87 -7.28 25.42
CA ARG A 102 1.62 -6.03 25.60
C ARG A 102 0.83 -4.81 25.13
N THR A 103 -0.40 -4.95 24.64
CA THR A 103 -1.19 -3.83 24.12
C THR A 103 -1.37 -2.72 25.16
N ALA A 104 -1.58 -3.04 26.44
CA ALA A 104 -1.67 -2.03 27.49
C ALA A 104 -0.35 -1.24 27.67
N SER A 105 0.79 -1.92 27.82
CA SER A 105 2.10 -1.26 27.97
C SER A 105 2.52 -0.46 26.74
N ILE A 106 2.13 -0.93 25.56
CA ILE A 106 2.31 -0.23 24.28
C ILE A 106 1.49 1.05 24.29
N ILE A 107 0.19 0.96 24.60
CA ILE A 107 -0.68 2.11 24.66
C ILE A 107 -0.23 3.12 25.73
N GLU A 108 0.23 2.67 26.90
CA GLU A 108 0.83 3.54 27.93
C GLU A 108 2.09 4.24 27.42
N ARG A 109 2.95 3.53 26.66
CA ARG A 109 4.12 4.12 26.01
C ARG A 109 3.75 5.23 25.03
N TYR A 110 2.57 5.17 24.41
CA TYR A 110 2.13 6.10 23.34
C TYR A 110 1.10 7.14 23.77
N GLY A 111 0.43 6.95 24.90
CA GLY A 111 -0.57 7.88 25.45
C GLY A 111 -0.03 9.31 25.61
N PRO A 112 1.16 9.51 26.20
CA PRO A 112 1.79 10.83 26.30
C PRO A 112 2.10 11.52 24.96
N GLN A 113 2.20 10.77 23.87
CA GLN A 113 2.62 11.22 22.54
C GLN A 113 1.43 11.46 21.60
N LEU A 114 0.20 11.38 22.12
CA LEU A 114 -1.03 11.65 21.35
C LEU A 114 -1.03 13.05 20.72
N LYS A 115 -0.40 14.03 21.39
CA LYS A 115 -0.20 15.37 20.82
C LYS A 115 0.67 15.32 19.56
N ASN A 116 1.80 14.63 19.59
CA ASN A 116 2.71 14.50 18.43
C ASN A 116 2.00 13.83 17.24
N MET A 117 1.13 12.85 17.51
CA MET A 117 0.29 12.25 16.47
C MET A 117 -0.73 13.24 15.92
N THR A 118 -1.40 14.01 16.77
CA THR A 118 -2.34 15.05 16.33
C THR A 118 -1.65 16.10 15.46
N ASP A 119 -0.46 16.55 15.87
CA ASP A 119 0.36 17.50 15.12
C ASP A 119 0.76 16.92 13.76
N LEU A 120 1.15 15.64 13.69
CA LEU A 120 1.44 14.94 12.43
C LEU A 120 0.20 14.87 11.53
N LEU A 121 -0.97 14.49 12.07
CA LEU A 121 -2.20 14.40 11.28
C LEU A 121 -2.61 15.77 10.72
N ALA A 122 -2.29 16.86 11.43
CA ALA A 122 -2.56 18.22 10.96
C ALA A 122 -1.71 18.62 9.74
N THR A 123 -0.61 17.92 9.45
CA THR A 123 0.17 18.14 8.21
C THR A 123 -0.45 17.49 6.97
N ASN A 124 -1.59 16.79 7.12
CA ASN A 124 -2.27 16.09 6.04
C ASN A 124 -1.34 15.13 5.25
N PRO A 125 -0.69 14.14 5.89
CA PRO A 125 0.26 13.25 5.21
C PRO A 125 -0.35 12.49 4.02
N TRP A 126 -1.68 12.28 4.03
CA TRP A 126 -2.41 11.69 2.90
C TRP A 126 -2.48 12.59 1.66
N ASP A 127 -2.42 13.92 1.79
CA ASP A 127 -2.33 14.84 0.64
C ASP A 127 -0.95 14.72 -0.01
N ALA A 128 0.11 14.58 0.79
CA ALA A 128 1.46 14.31 0.29
C ALA A 128 1.54 12.94 -0.41
N MET A 129 0.91 11.91 0.16
CA MET A 129 0.78 10.59 -0.46
C MET A 129 0.06 10.66 -1.82
N TRP A 130 -1.01 11.47 -1.95
CA TRP A 130 -1.70 11.68 -3.22
C TRP A 130 -0.82 12.39 -4.25
N ALA A 131 -0.18 13.49 -3.86
CA ALA A 131 0.69 14.25 -4.77
C ALA A 131 1.89 13.42 -5.27
N GLY A 132 2.45 12.57 -4.40
CA GLY A 132 3.59 11.70 -4.69
C GLY A 132 3.24 10.37 -5.34
N ARG A 133 1.96 10.08 -5.61
CA ARG A 133 1.52 8.76 -6.09
C ARG A 133 2.13 8.43 -7.47
N THR A 134 2.25 7.12 -7.72
CA THR A 134 2.58 6.64 -9.06
C THR A 134 1.43 6.94 -10.03
N ARG A 135 1.79 7.40 -11.22
CA ARG A 135 0.87 7.81 -12.30
C ARG A 135 1.04 6.99 -13.57
N HIS A 136 1.69 5.84 -13.45
CA HIS A 136 2.07 4.97 -14.56
C HIS A 136 1.61 3.53 -14.30
N LEU A 137 1.20 2.85 -15.37
CA LEU A 137 0.74 1.47 -15.42
C LEU A 137 1.83 0.60 -16.03
N PHE A 138 2.22 -0.46 -15.32
CA PHE A 138 3.40 -1.27 -15.61
C PHE A 138 3.09 -2.75 -15.90
N LEU A 139 1.91 -3.23 -15.51
CA LEU A 139 1.55 -4.66 -15.53
C LEU A 139 0.47 -4.97 -16.57
N PHE A 140 -0.26 -3.98 -17.08
CA PHE A 140 -1.18 -4.20 -18.18
C PHE A 140 -1.23 -3.05 -19.17
N ASP A 141 -1.60 -3.38 -20.41
CA ASP A 141 -1.80 -2.40 -21.48
C ASP A 141 -3.22 -1.80 -21.39
N PRO A 142 -3.38 -0.54 -20.94
CA PRO A 142 -4.70 0.07 -20.79
C PRO A 142 -5.41 0.28 -22.13
N THR A 143 -4.69 0.23 -23.26
CA THR A 143 -5.32 0.33 -24.59
C THR A 143 -6.18 -0.89 -24.93
N LYS A 144 -6.01 -2.00 -24.20
CA LYS A 144 -6.82 -3.21 -24.33
C LYS A 144 -8.14 -3.14 -23.56
N LEU A 145 -8.31 -2.13 -22.71
CA LEU A 145 -9.57 -1.89 -22.00
C LEU A 145 -10.62 -1.26 -22.93
N ASP A 146 -11.89 -1.43 -22.60
CA ASP A 146 -12.99 -0.66 -23.19
C ASP A 146 -13.29 0.62 -22.37
N ASP A 147 -14.14 1.49 -22.90
CA ASP A 147 -14.45 2.78 -22.26
C ASP A 147 -15.16 2.63 -20.90
N ALA A 148 -15.96 1.58 -20.70
CA ALA A 148 -16.61 1.34 -19.40
C ALA A 148 -15.57 0.94 -18.34
N GLN A 149 -14.60 0.10 -18.71
CA GLN A 149 -13.49 -0.28 -17.85
C GLN A 149 -12.57 0.89 -17.53
N VAL A 150 -12.25 1.74 -18.50
CA VAL A 150 -11.46 2.96 -18.26
C VAL A 150 -12.22 3.95 -17.38
N GLN A 151 -13.54 4.08 -17.56
CA GLN A 151 -14.35 4.91 -16.67
C GLN A 151 -14.32 4.38 -15.23
N TRP A 152 -14.38 3.06 -15.02
CA TRP A 152 -14.24 2.47 -13.68
C TRP A 152 -12.85 2.71 -13.09
N LEU A 153 -11.78 2.64 -13.89
CA LEU A 153 -10.43 3.03 -13.47
C LEU A 153 -10.40 4.47 -12.94
N PHE A 154 -11.05 5.41 -13.63
CA PHE A 154 -11.17 6.79 -13.11
C PHE A 154 -12.00 6.89 -11.84
N GLN A 155 -13.04 6.06 -11.68
CA GLN A 155 -13.77 5.96 -10.42
C GLN A 155 -12.86 5.47 -9.27
N VAL A 156 -11.94 4.53 -9.54
CA VAL A 156 -10.92 4.10 -8.57
C VAL A 156 -10.03 5.28 -8.16
N LEU A 157 -9.58 6.11 -9.10
CA LEU A 157 -8.75 7.28 -8.78
C LEU A 157 -9.52 8.35 -7.98
N THR A 158 -10.79 8.59 -8.33
CA THR A 158 -11.70 9.45 -7.56
C THR A 158 -11.89 8.91 -6.14
N PHE A 159 -12.14 7.61 -6.00
CA PHE A 159 -12.25 6.94 -4.71
C PHE A 159 -10.97 7.09 -3.88
N MET A 160 -9.80 6.86 -4.49
CA MET A 160 -8.50 7.02 -3.83
C MET A 160 -8.34 8.43 -3.28
N PHE A 161 -8.70 9.46 -4.06
CA PHE A 161 -8.64 10.84 -3.58
C PHE A 161 -9.63 11.11 -2.47
N GLN A 162 -10.91 10.74 -2.63
CA GLN A 162 -11.96 10.95 -1.63
C GLN A 162 -11.60 10.31 -0.29
N TYR A 163 -11.10 9.07 -0.32
CA TYR A 163 -10.81 8.27 0.86
C TYR A 163 -9.33 8.27 1.28
N ARG A 164 -8.46 9.09 0.67
CA ARG A 164 -7.00 9.09 0.92
C ARG A 164 -6.61 9.15 2.39
N ARG A 165 -7.32 9.95 3.20
CA ARG A 165 -7.09 10.02 4.66
C ARG A 165 -7.38 8.67 5.34
N HIS A 166 -8.47 8.02 4.96
CA HIS A 166 -8.90 6.76 5.54
C HIS A 166 -7.94 5.63 5.12
N ILE A 167 -7.56 5.60 3.84
CA ILE A 167 -6.55 4.68 3.29
C ILE A 167 -5.23 4.84 4.05
N TRP A 168 -4.73 6.07 4.17
CA TRP A 168 -3.50 6.36 4.90
C TRP A 168 -3.57 5.89 6.35
N GLN A 169 -4.68 6.15 7.06
CA GLN A 169 -4.86 5.72 8.45
C GLN A 169 -4.88 4.19 8.59
N ARG A 170 -5.48 3.47 7.63
CA ARG A 170 -5.48 2.01 7.60
C ARG A 170 -4.08 1.43 7.36
N LEU A 171 -3.29 2.10 6.52
CA LEU A 171 -1.91 1.74 6.21
C LEU A 171 -0.92 2.16 7.31
N HIS A 172 -1.32 3.05 8.21
CA HIS A 172 -0.51 3.57 9.32
C HIS A 172 -1.28 3.43 10.63
N TRP A 173 -1.69 2.20 10.95
CA TRP A 173 -2.56 1.93 12.08
C TRP A 173 -1.81 2.09 13.40
N PHE A 174 -1.77 3.32 13.87
CA PHE A 174 -1.09 3.66 15.10
C PHE A 174 -1.90 3.21 16.33
N PRO A 175 -1.25 2.92 17.46
CA PRO A 175 -1.93 2.46 18.65
C PRO A 175 -2.82 3.56 19.25
N LEU A 176 -4.13 3.27 19.30
CA LEU A 176 -5.15 4.04 20.02
C LEU A 176 -5.92 3.09 20.92
N SER A 177 -6.52 3.64 21.98
CA SER A 177 -7.30 2.86 22.92
C SER A 177 -8.69 3.43 23.14
N ARG A 178 -9.65 2.52 23.26
CA ARG A 178 -11.00 2.76 23.77
C ARG A 178 -11.09 2.75 25.30
N GLN A 179 -9.96 2.52 25.98
CA GLN A 179 -9.92 2.39 27.42
C GLN A 179 -10.05 3.77 28.08
N PRO A 180 -11.07 4.00 28.94
CA PRO A 180 -11.36 5.32 29.50
C PRO A 180 -10.20 5.95 30.29
N GLN A 181 -9.33 5.15 30.89
CA GLN A 181 -8.19 5.62 31.68
C GLN A 181 -7.12 6.37 30.88
N LEU A 182 -7.18 6.33 29.55
CA LEU A 182 -6.26 7.06 28.65
C LEU A 182 -6.85 8.39 28.16
N GLY A 183 -7.98 8.80 28.75
CA GLY A 183 -8.63 10.06 28.49
C GLY A 183 -9.67 10.01 27.38
N ALA A 184 -10.62 10.94 27.46
CA ALA A 184 -11.72 11.09 26.52
C ALA A 184 -11.23 11.33 25.08
N VAL A 185 -10.12 12.03 24.90
CA VAL A 185 -9.54 12.33 23.58
C VAL A 185 -9.09 11.06 22.85
N SER A 186 -8.32 10.17 23.50
CA SER A 186 -7.91 8.88 22.90
C SER A 186 -9.13 8.04 22.51
N THR A 187 -10.14 7.99 23.38
CA THR A 187 -11.36 7.21 23.16
C THR A 187 -12.16 7.75 21.98
N ALA A 188 -12.31 9.07 21.87
CA ALA A 188 -12.97 9.73 20.74
C ALA A 188 -12.22 9.52 19.43
N MET A 189 -10.88 9.66 19.43
CA MET A 189 -10.04 9.41 18.25
C MET A 189 -10.13 7.95 17.79
N TYR A 190 -10.14 6.99 18.74
CA TYR A 190 -10.32 5.58 18.44
C TYR A 190 -11.67 5.34 17.77
N ALA A 191 -12.76 5.86 18.35
CA ALA A 191 -14.10 5.68 17.82
C ALA A 191 -14.24 6.29 16.41
N ALA A 192 -13.77 7.53 16.21
CA ALA A 192 -13.78 8.19 14.91
C ALA A 192 -13.00 7.39 13.86
N ARG A 193 -11.82 6.88 14.20
CA ARG A 193 -11.01 6.06 13.28
C ARG A 193 -11.69 4.74 12.92
N MET A 194 -12.35 4.09 13.87
CA MET A 194 -13.09 2.84 13.59
C MET A 194 -14.30 3.08 12.68
N THR A 195 -15.01 4.21 12.85
CA THR A 195 -16.09 4.60 11.94
C THR A 195 -15.56 4.85 10.52
N ALA A 196 -14.47 5.63 10.42
CA ALA A 196 -13.78 5.87 9.16
C ALA A 196 -13.33 4.56 8.47
N ASP A 197 -12.69 3.65 9.21
CA ASP A 197 -12.24 2.37 8.64
C ASP A 197 -13.42 1.53 8.12
N ARG A 198 -14.55 1.51 8.84
CA ARG A 198 -15.76 0.83 8.39
C ARG A 198 -16.31 1.48 7.11
N GLU A 199 -16.41 2.80 7.08
CA GLU A 199 -16.87 3.53 5.90
C GLU A 199 -16.02 3.21 4.67
N LEU A 200 -14.68 3.29 4.81
CA LEU A 200 -13.72 2.95 3.77
C LEU A 200 -13.92 1.52 3.24
N THR A 201 -14.00 0.54 4.13
CA THR A 201 -14.12 -0.88 3.71
C THR A 201 -15.45 -1.16 3.01
N THR A 202 -16.55 -0.54 3.46
CA THR A 202 -17.86 -0.63 2.81
C THR A 202 -17.82 0.02 1.42
N ALA A 203 -17.27 1.22 1.31
CA ALA A 203 -17.19 1.96 0.06
C ALA A 203 -16.27 1.25 -0.95
N PHE A 204 -15.15 0.69 -0.50
CA PHE A 204 -14.24 -0.10 -1.35
C PHE A 204 -14.92 -1.36 -1.87
N ALA A 205 -15.66 -2.08 -1.01
CA ALA A 205 -16.42 -3.25 -1.45
C ALA A 205 -17.48 -2.89 -2.51
N ALA A 206 -18.17 -1.75 -2.33
CA ALA A 206 -19.13 -1.24 -3.31
C ALA A 206 -18.46 -0.88 -4.65
N LEU A 207 -17.30 -0.21 -4.62
CA LEU A 207 -16.51 0.12 -5.81
C LEU A 207 -16.08 -1.14 -6.58
N CYS A 208 -15.60 -2.17 -5.87
CA CYS A 208 -15.22 -3.44 -6.48
C CYS A 208 -16.43 -4.20 -7.05
N ALA A 209 -17.61 -4.12 -6.40
CA ALA A 209 -18.82 -4.80 -6.86
C ALA A 209 -19.37 -4.26 -8.18
N VAL A 210 -19.08 -2.99 -8.51
CA VAL A 210 -19.50 -2.36 -9.77
C VAL A 210 -18.42 -2.42 -10.87
N ALA A 211 -17.31 -3.12 -10.62
CA ALA A 211 -16.25 -3.28 -11.61
C ALA A 211 -16.78 -4.00 -12.87
N PRO A 212 -16.57 -3.44 -14.07
CA PRO A 212 -16.91 -4.14 -15.30
C PRO A 212 -16.16 -5.48 -15.41
N PRO A 213 -16.72 -6.47 -16.14
CA PRO A 213 -16.04 -7.74 -16.37
C PRO A 213 -14.64 -7.53 -16.93
N GLY A 214 -13.67 -8.27 -16.41
CA GLY A 214 -12.30 -8.28 -16.95
C GLY A 214 -11.36 -7.21 -16.42
N VAL A 215 -11.79 -6.19 -15.65
CA VAL A 215 -10.88 -5.15 -15.10
C VAL A 215 -10.60 -5.28 -13.60
N GLY A 216 -11.57 -5.73 -12.79
CA GLY A 216 -11.44 -5.83 -11.33
C GLY A 216 -10.63 -7.02 -10.81
N THR A 217 -9.50 -7.37 -11.44
CA THR A 217 -8.68 -8.54 -11.09
C THR A 217 -7.67 -8.22 -9.98
N SER A 218 -7.12 -9.24 -9.30
CA SER A 218 -6.01 -9.00 -8.36
C SER A 218 -4.78 -8.38 -9.04
N LEU A 219 -4.52 -8.67 -10.32
CA LEU A 219 -3.41 -8.06 -11.06
C LEU A 219 -3.59 -6.53 -11.17
N PHE A 220 -4.82 -6.05 -11.42
CA PHE A 220 -5.11 -4.61 -11.45
C PHE A 220 -4.66 -3.91 -10.16
N TRP A 221 -4.93 -4.53 -9.00
CA TRP A 221 -4.56 -3.99 -7.70
C TRP A 221 -3.06 -4.11 -7.36
N CYS A 222 -2.28 -4.82 -8.19
CA CYS A 222 -0.82 -4.86 -8.08
C CYS A 222 -0.14 -3.66 -8.77
N GLU A 223 -0.88 -2.90 -9.60
CA GLU A 223 -0.35 -1.69 -10.22
C GLU A 223 -0.06 -0.62 -9.16
N PRO A 224 1.13 0.01 -9.17
CA PRO A 224 1.45 1.06 -8.22
C PRO A 224 0.60 2.32 -8.39
N ALA A 225 -0.06 2.49 -9.54
CA ALA A 225 -0.99 3.60 -9.78
C ALA A 225 -2.31 3.48 -9.01
N PHE A 226 -2.70 2.28 -8.56
CA PHE A 226 -3.96 2.04 -7.85
C PHE A 226 -3.70 1.54 -6.43
N TRP A 227 -4.28 2.21 -5.43
CA TRP A 227 -4.08 1.82 -4.04
C TRP A 227 -4.99 0.66 -3.67
N CYS A 228 -4.43 -0.54 -3.60
CA CYS A 228 -5.10 -1.70 -3.02
C CYS A 228 -5.36 -1.48 -1.52
N LEU A 229 -6.53 -1.93 -1.04
CA LEU A 229 -6.87 -1.89 0.39
C LEU A 229 -6.38 -3.19 1.07
N PRO A 230 -5.55 -3.11 2.13
CA PRO A 230 -5.16 -4.31 2.85
C PRO A 230 -6.36 -4.91 3.59
N ALA A 231 -6.45 -6.23 3.63
CA ALA A 231 -7.54 -6.96 4.30
C ALA A 231 -7.58 -6.69 5.81
N LYS A 232 -6.43 -6.40 6.43
CA LYS A 232 -6.30 -6.00 7.84
C LYS A 232 -5.54 -4.67 7.94
N GLN A 233 -5.77 -3.91 9.02
CA GLN A 233 -5.03 -2.66 9.23
C GLN A 233 -3.53 -2.94 9.43
N CYS A 234 -2.66 -2.12 8.84
CA CYS A 234 -1.22 -2.29 8.93
C CYS A 234 -0.68 -1.55 10.15
N SER A 235 -0.29 -2.28 11.19
CA SER A 235 0.20 -1.70 12.44
C SER A 235 1.38 -0.75 12.19
N TRP A 236 1.34 0.44 12.80
CA TRP A 236 2.50 1.31 12.95
C TRP A 236 3.06 1.15 14.36
N VAL A 237 4.22 0.49 14.45
CA VAL A 237 4.98 0.35 15.70
C VAL A 237 5.92 1.55 15.79
N VAL A 238 5.58 2.51 16.65
CA VAL A 238 6.38 3.72 16.88
C VAL A 238 7.61 3.32 17.69
N ASP A 239 8.78 3.78 17.27
CA ASP A 239 10.07 3.33 17.79
C ASP A 239 10.44 4.03 19.10
N ASP A 240 11.18 5.14 19.02
CA ASP A 240 11.52 5.97 20.17
C ASP A 240 10.59 7.20 20.22
N PRO A 241 9.81 7.40 21.29
CA PRO A 241 9.04 8.62 21.51
C PRO A 241 9.84 9.94 21.40
N SER A 242 11.16 9.90 21.62
CA SER A 242 12.03 11.08 21.48
C SER A 242 12.28 11.47 20.01
N THR A 243 12.14 10.51 19.09
CA THR A 243 12.29 10.76 17.65
C THR A 243 11.01 11.39 17.11
N PRO A 244 11.08 12.51 16.36
CA PRO A 244 9.89 13.13 15.79
C PRO A 244 9.07 12.16 14.94
N PHE A 245 7.75 12.13 15.12
CA PHE A 245 6.87 11.18 14.44
C PHE A 245 6.95 11.30 12.91
N ALA A 246 7.14 12.51 12.38
CA ALA A 246 7.37 12.71 10.95
C ALA A 246 8.64 12.00 10.43
N THR A 247 9.69 11.93 11.26
CA THR A 247 10.92 11.20 10.90
C THR A 247 10.66 9.70 10.90
N GLN A 248 10.00 9.19 11.94
CA GLN A 248 9.64 7.76 12.02
C GLN A 248 8.70 7.33 10.89
N LEU A 249 7.73 8.18 10.52
CA LEU A 249 6.84 7.94 9.40
C LEU A 249 7.63 7.80 8.10
N ARG A 250 8.52 8.76 7.80
CA ARG A 250 9.36 8.72 6.59
C ARG A 250 10.22 7.46 6.54
N GLU A 251 10.79 7.05 7.67
CA GLU A 251 11.59 5.83 7.76
C GLU A 251 10.75 4.58 7.56
N LEU A 252 9.55 4.53 8.14
CA LEU A 252 8.60 3.45 7.91
C LEU A 252 8.18 3.36 6.44
N ASP A 253 7.85 4.50 5.80
CA ASP A 253 7.46 4.56 4.39
C ASP A 253 8.60 4.17 3.45
N LEU A 254 9.86 4.40 3.84
CA LEU A 254 11.01 3.90 3.09
C LEU A 254 11.27 2.42 3.36
N LEU A 255 11.00 1.94 4.57
CA LEU A 255 11.14 0.52 4.91
C LEU A 255 10.05 -0.32 4.22
N GLU A 256 8.83 0.18 4.16
CA GLU A 256 7.64 -0.53 3.67
C GLU A 256 6.84 0.33 2.68
N PRO A 257 7.41 0.65 1.50
CA PRO A 257 6.84 1.60 0.55
C PRO A 257 5.46 1.24 0.00
N VAL A 258 5.03 -0.01 0.13
CA VAL A 258 3.63 -0.43 -0.15
C VAL A 258 2.60 0.38 0.66
N ARG A 259 2.95 0.86 1.86
CA ARG A 259 2.07 1.67 2.73
C ARG A 259 1.68 3.02 2.13
N VAL A 260 2.43 3.49 1.14
CA VAL A 260 2.18 4.76 0.45
C VAL A 260 2.04 4.59 -1.06
N GLY A 261 1.66 3.38 -1.51
CA GLY A 261 1.55 3.10 -2.96
C GLY A 261 2.87 3.36 -3.69
N TRP A 262 3.99 3.09 -3.01
CA TRP A 262 5.36 3.27 -3.50
C TRP A 262 5.79 4.72 -3.74
N ALA A 263 5.02 5.72 -3.29
CA ALA A 263 5.37 7.14 -3.47
C ALA A 263 6.79 7.51 -2.95
N SER A 264 7.22 6.89 -1.86
CA SER A 264 8.55 7.10 -1.26
C SER A 264 9.69 6.40 -2.02
N ALA A 265 9.39 5.34 -2.76
CA ALA A 265 10.37 4.56 -3.53
C ALA A 265 9.71 3.85 -4.73
N PRO A 266 9.34 4.59 -5.79
CA PRO A 266 8.48 4.06 -6.85
C PRO A 266 9.02 2.82 -7.54
N GLY A 267 10.33 2.80 -7.85
CA GLY A 267 10.99 1.65 -8.48
C GLY A 267 10.99 0.36 -7.67
N ARG A 268 10.65 0.41 -6.37
CA ARG A 268 10.61 -0.77 -5.49
C ARG A 268 9.30 -1.55 -5.57
N PHE A 269 8.30 -1.11 -6.34
CA PHE A 269 7.05 -1.88 -6.49
C PHE A 269 7.29 -3.29 -7.03
N VAL A 270 8.37 -3.48 -7.80
CA VAL A 270 8.81 -4.80 -8.28
C VAL A 270 9.14 -5.79 -7.16
N GLU A 271 9.40 -5.32 -5.95
CA GLU A 271 9.58 -6.15 -4.75
C GLU A 271 8.28 -6.85 -4.33
N ALA A 272 7.12 -6.34 -4.75
CA ALA A 272 5.80 -6.86 -4.44
C ALA A 272 5.14 -7.62 -5.60
N LEU A 273 5.92 -8.07 -6.58
CA LEU A 273 5.42 -8.82 -7.74
C LEU A 273 5.82 -10.29 -7.66
N ILE A 274 4.90 -11.20 -7.97
CA ILE A 274 5.27 -12.61 -8.14
C ILE A 274 6.03 -12.82 -9.45
N SER A 275 6.74 -13.95 -9.59
CA SER A 275 7.55 -14.28 -10.78
C SER A 275 6.80 -14.05 -12.10
N GLU A 276 5.56 -14.51 -12.17
CA GLU A 276 4.74 -14.41 -13.38
C GLU A 276 4.34 -12.95 -13.69
N GLN A 277 4.15 -12.11 -12.66
CA GLN A 277 3.91 -10.67 -12.86
C GLN A 277 5.19 -9.95 -13.30
N LEU A 278 6.36 -10.42 -12.86
CA LEU A 278 7.65 -9.94 -13.35
C LEU A 278 7.86 -10.29 -14.83
N ASP A 279 7.39 -11.47 -15.28
CA ASP A 279 7.40 -11.84 -16.69
C ASP A 279 6.50 -10.92 -17.52
N VAL A 280 5.31 -10.59 -17.00
CA VAL A 280 4.41 -9.61 -17.63
C VAL A 280 5.08 -8.24 -17.74
N LEU A 281 5.67 -7.75 -16.65
CA LEU A 281 6.41 -6.49 -16.63
C LEU A 281 7.54 -6.47 -17.68
N ASP A 282 8.33 -7.55 -17.75
CA ASP A 282 9.47 -7.67 -18.67
C ASP A 282 9.01 -7.75 -20.13
N SER A 283 7.83 -8.32 -20.39
CA SER A 283 7.22 -8.36 -21.72
C SER A 283 6.97 -6.97 -22.32
N HIS A 284 6.90 -5.94 -21.49
CA HIS A 284 6.72 -4.55 -21.92
C HIS A 284 8.02 -3.87 -22.36
N GLN A 285 9.17 -4.55 -22.22
CA GLN A 285 10.47 -4.16 -22.76
C GLN A 285 10.96 -2.77 -22.29
N GLY A 286 10.75 -2.44 -21.02
CA GLY A 286 11.18 -1.15 -20.47
C GLY A 286 10.21 0.01 -20.68
N TYR A 287 9.00 -0.27 -21.17
CA TYR A 287 7.95 0.72 -21.38
C TYR A 287 6.76 0.51 -20.44
N CYS A 288 6.09 1.60 -20.09
CA CYS A 288 4.86 1.64 -19.33
C CYS A 288 3.86 2.62 -19.98
N TRP A 289 2.68 2.75 -19.42
CA TRP A 289 1.69 3.73 -19.86
C TRP A 289 1.45 4.79 -18.79
N GLU A 290 1.43 6.06 -19.18
CA GLU A 290 1.04 7.14 -18.28
C GLU A 290 -0.50 7.24 -18.22
N LEU A 291 -1.04 7.54 -17.04
CA LEU A 291 -2.44 7.94 -16.91
C LEU A 291 -2.72 9.18 -17.78
N PRO A 292 -3.91 9.32 -18.38
CA PRO A 292 -4.23 10.47 -19.20
C PRO A 292 -4.47 11.72 -18.35
N ALA A 293 -4.42 12.90 -18.97
CA ALA A 293 -4.89 14.12 -18.32
C ALA A 293 -6.37 14.01 -17.89
N PRO A 294 -6.77 14.59 -16.74
CA PRO A 294 -5.93 15.32 -15.78
C PRO A 294 -5.23 14.42 -14.74
N TRP A 295 -5.35 13.10 -14.85
CA TRP A 295 -4.85 12.14 -13.86
C TRP A 295 -3.32 11.96 -13.84
N ASN A 296 -2.59 12.47 -14.83
CA ASN A 296 -1.13 12.56 -14.77
C ASN A 296 -0.59 13.80 -14.05
N ASP A 297 -1.44 14.77 -13.69
CA ASP A 297 -1.02 15.95 -12.95
C ASP A 297 -0.94 15.65 -11.43
N PRO A 298 0.23 15.79 -10.78
CA PRO A 298 0.36 15.61 -9.33
C PRO A 298 -0.44 16.64 -8.51
N ALA A 299 -0.78 17.79 -9.08
CA ALA A 299 -1.59 18.83 -8.43
C ALA A 299 -3.09 18.60 -8.61
N TYR A 300 -3.52 17.70 -9.49
CA TYR A 300 -4.93 17.47 -9.77
C TYR A 300 -5.67 16.94 -8.53
N ARG A 301 -6.81 17.57 -8.26
CA ARG A 301 -7.74 17.21 -7.19
C ARG A 301 -9.12 17.02 -7.81
N PRO A 302 -9.61 15.77 -7.96
CA PRO A 302 -10.95 15.54 -8.49
C PRO A 302 -12.00 16.15 -7.56
N GLN A 303 -13.11 16.60 -8.13
CA GLN A 303 -14.27 17.09 -7.37
C GLN A 303 -15.00 15.87 -6.78
N VAL A 304 -15.01 15.77 -5.46
CA VAL A 304 -15.58 14.65 -4.67
C VAL A 304 -16.31 15.16 -3.44
#